data_AF-A0A3M1LMV7-F1
#
_entry.id   AF-A0A3M1LMV7-F1
#
_cell.length_a   1.000
_cell.length_b   1.000
_cell.length_c   1.000
_cell.angle_alpha   90.00
_cell.angle_beta   90.00
_cell.angle_gamma   90.00
#
_symmetry.space_group_name_H-M   'P 1'
#
loop_
_entity.id
_entity.type
_entity.pdbx_description
1 polymer ?
#
loop_
_entity_poly.entity_id
_entity_poly.type
_entity_poly.pdbx_seq_one_letter_code
_entity_poly.pdbx_strand_id
1 'polypeptide(L)'
;EVDVIKMHAIARLMLNNYINNIQVSWVKEGREFTRYLLNAGANDLGGTLINESISTSAGSKNGQLLKPKDMKSIARSINRIPAQRDTLYRILKIFDNDTTDPLDLVDENQFGSYHELIRLDKFRYKKGDVG
;
A
#
# COMPACT_ATOMS: atom_id res chain seq x y z
N GLU A 1 -4.46 5.15 19.59
CA GLU A 1 -3.35 4.38 18.99
C GLU A 1 -3.13 3.02 19.66
N VAL A 2 -2.92 2.96 20.98
CA VAL A 2 -2.73 1.68 21.71
C VAL A 2 -3.83 0.65 21.44
N ASP A 3 -5.10 1.07 21.35
CA ASP A 3 -6.19 0.16 21.07
C ASP A 3 -6.11 -0.48 19.68
N VAL A 4 -5.57 0.23 18.68
CA VAL A 4 -5.37 -0.34 17.33
C VAL A 4 -4.32 -1.44 17.37
N ILE A 5 -3.23 -1.24 18.12
CA ILE A 5 -2.21 -2.26 18.37
C ILE A 5 -2.83 -3.48 19.06
N LYS A 6 -3.59 -3.26 20.14
CA LYS A 6 -4.29 -4.34 20.86
C LYS A 6 -5.24 -5.10 19.93
N MET A 7 -6.00 -4.40 19.09
CA MET A 7 -6.91 -5.03 18.15
C MET A 7 -6.19 -5.95 17.16
N HIS A 8 -5.03 -5.55 16.64
CA HIS A 8 -4.23 -6.42 15.75
C HIS A 8 -3.67 -7.64 16.50
N ALA A 9 -3.18 -7.45 17.72
CA ALA A 9 -2.65 -8.54 18.54
C ALA A 9 -3.74 -9.55 18.92
N ILE A 10 -4.89 -9.06 19.37
CA ILE A 10 -6.05 -9.89 19.70
C ILE A 10 -6.52 -10.62 18.43
N ALA A 11 -6.64 -9.92 17.29
CA ALA A 11 -7.04 -10.56 16.03
C ALA A 11 -6.09 -11.69 15.63
N ARG A 12 -4.77 -11.49 15.75
CA ARG A 12 -3.78 -12.53 15.45
C ARG A 12 -3.97 -13.76 16.34
N LEU A 13 -4.21 -13.58 17.63
CA LEU A 13 -4.42 -14.68 18.56
C LEU A 13 -5.76 -15.39 18.31
N MET A 14 -6.85 -14.63 18.18
CA MET A 14 -8.20 -15.16 18.04
C MET A 14 -8.44 -15.84 16.69
N LEU A 15 -7.83 -15.34 15.63
CA LEU A 15 -8.03 -15.83 14.26
C LEU A 15 -6.91 -16.76 13.80
N ASN A 16 -6.02 -17.16 14.70
CA ASN A 16 -4.94 -18.08 14.39
C ASN A 16 -5.49 -19.37 13.79
N ASN A 17 -4.89 -19.84 12.70
CA ASN A 17 -5.33 -20.98 11.88
C ASN A 17 -6.66 -20.82 11.12
N TYR A 18 -7.39 -19.70 11.28
CA TYR A 18 -8.60 -19.40 10.52
C TYR A 18 -8.37 -18.34 9.45
N ILE A 19 -7.64 -17.26 9.80
CA ILE A 19 -7.29 -16.18 8.87
C ILE A 19 -5.78 -15.96 8.94
N ASN A 20 -5.09 -16.41 7.90
CA ASN A 20 -3.64 -16.37 7.85
C ASN A 20 -3.10 -14.93 7.77
N ASN A 21 -3.81 -14.06 7.06
CA ASN A 21 -3.33 -12.73 6.69
C ASN A 21 -4.15 -11.61 7.35
N ILE A 22 -3.45 -10.75 8.10
CA ILE A 22 -4.00 -9.54 8.70
C ILE A 22 -3.28 -8.35 8.06
N GLN A 23 -4.06 -7.55 7.34
CA GLN A 23 -3.56 -6.42 6.57
C GLN A 23 -3.52 -5.14 7.42
N VAL A 24 -2.44 -4.38 7.27
CA VAL A 24 -2.33 -2.98 7.69
C VAL A 24 -2.31 -2.06 6.47
N SER A 25 -3.06 -0.95 6.53
CA SER A 25 -3.06 0.09 5.49
C SER A 25 -2.12 1.22 5.89
N TRP A 26 -0.98 1.35 5.20
CA TRP A 26 -0.01 2.41 5.50
C TRP A 26 -0.54 3.81 5.15
N VAL A 27 -1.46 3.91 4.19
CA VAL A 27 -2.07 5.20 3.77
C VAL A 27 -2.86 5.80 4.93
N LYS A 28 -3.55 4.94 5.70
CA LYS A 28 -4.34 5.35 6.86
C LYS A 28 -3.45 5.61 8.07
N GLU A 29 -2.58 4.65 8.39
CA GLU A 29 -1.87 4.59 9.66
C GLU A 29 -0.51 5.33 9.64
N GLY A 30 0.04 5.58 8.45
CA GLY A 30 1.39 6.14 8.28
C GLY A 30 2.50 5.08 8.40
N ARG A 31 3.70 5.43 7.92
CA ARG A 31 4.85 4.51 7.81
C ARG A 31 5.34 4.03 9.18
N GLU A 32 5.45 4.94 10.15
CA GLU A 32 5.92 4.61 11.51
C GLU A 32 4.95 3.67 12.22
N PHE A 33 3.66 4.01 12.24
CA PHE A 33 2.67 3.20 12.97
C PHE A 33 2.49 1.81 12.36
N THR A 34 2.60 1.72 11.03
CA THR A 34 2.63 0.45 10.30
C THR A 34 3.68 -0.54 10.84
N ARG A 35 4.87 -0.07 11.24
CA ARG A 35 5.90 -0.95 11.83
C ARG A 35 5.43 -1.59 13.13
N TYR A 36 4.78 -0.81 14.00
CA TYR A 36 4.22 -1.32 15.25
C TYR A 36 3.11 -2.34 14.98
N LEU A 37 2.23 -2.08 14.02
CA LEU A 37 1.13 -2.99 13.68
C LEU A 37 1.61 -4.31 13.07
N LEU A 38 2.67 -4.27 12.25
CA LEU A 38 3.33 -5.48 11.76
C LEU A 38 3.89 -6.31 12.92
N ASN A 39 4.55 -5.68 13.89
CA ASN A 39 5.01 -6.37 15.10
C ASN A 39 3.87 -6.84 16.02
N ALA A 40 2.70 -6.22 15.94
CA ALA A 40 1.52 -6.59 16.71
C ALA A 40 0.66 -7.69 16.06
N GLY A 41 1.12 -8.35 14.99
CA GLY A 41 0.46 -9.51 14.41
C GLY A 41 -0.07 -9.31 12.99
N ALA A 42 0.00 -8.11 12.43
CA ALA A 42 -0.17 -7.92 10.99
C ALA A 42 1.01 -8.57 10.23
N ASN A 43 0.72 -9.10 9.04
CA ASN A 43 1.74 -9.70 8.17
C ASN A 43 1.57 -9.27 6.70
N ASP A 44 0.57 -8.44 6.41
CA ASP A 44 0.27 -7.97 5.07
C ASP A 44 0.27 -6.44 5.04
N LEU A 45 1.15 -5.87 4.21
CA LEU A 45 1.29 -4.43 4.04
C LEU A 45 0.52 -4.00 2.79
N GLY A 46 -0.66 -3.43 2.98
CA GLY A 46 -1.53 -2.98 1.90
C GLY A 46 -1.45 -1.48 1.65
N GLY A 47 -1.78 -1.06 0.41
CA GLY A 47 -1.95 0.35 0.05
C GLY A 47 -1.03 0.88 -1.04
N THR A 48 -0.41 0.04 -1.89
CA THR A 48 0.26 0.55 -3.11
C THR A 48 -0.78 1.19 -4.02
N LEU A 49 -0.89 2.50 -3.97
CA LEU A 49 -1.72 3.24 -4.90
C LEU A 49 -0.79 4.24 -5.60
N ILE A 50 -0.43 3.90 -6.83
CA ILE A 50 0.23 4.83 -7.75
C ILE A 50 -0.85 5.85 -8.12
N ASN A 51 -0.66 7.09 -7.71
CA ASN A 51 -1.54 8.23 -8.01
C ASN A 51 -2.89 8.25 -7.25
N GLU A 52 -2.85 8.41 -5.92
CA GLU A 52 -4.05 8.63 -5.08
C GLU A 52 -4.57 10.07 -5.14
N SER A 53 -5.22 10.38 -6.25
CA SER A 53 -6.04 11.58 -6.34
C SER A 53 -7.25 11.55 -5.40
N ILE A 54 -7.81 10.37 -5.14
CA ILE A 54 -9.06 10.18 -4.39
C ILE A 54 -8.84 10.42 -2.89
N SER A 55 -7.83 9.80 -2.26
CA SER A 55 -7.53 10.01 -0.84
C SER A 55 -7.08 11.45 -0.54
N THR A 56 -6.43 12.12 -1.49
CA THR A 56 -6.10 13.56 -1.39
C THR A 56 -7.38 14.40 -1.41
N SER A 57 -8.29 14.13 -2.34
CA SER A 57 -9.60 14.79 -2.40
C SER A 57 -10.48 14.51 -1.17
N ALA A 58 -10.27 13.37 -0.49
CA ALA A 58 -10.96 13.00 0.74
C ALA A 58 -10.29 13.52 2.04
N GLY A 59 -9.19 14.28 1.94
CA GLY A 59 -8.56 14.96 3.08
C GLY A 59 -7.51 14.15 3.87
N SER A 60 -7.00 13.06 3.31
CA SER A 60 -5.88 12.32 3.92
C SER A 60 -4.58 13.14 3.89
N LYS A 61 -3.85 13.16 5.00
CA LYS A 61 -2.56 13.88 5.16
C LYS A 61 -1.33 13.01 4.84
N ASN A 62 -1.50 11.70 4.69
CA ASN A 62 -0.39 10.74 4.62
C ASN A 62 -0.22 10.16 3.21
N GLY A 63 0.89 10.55 2.56
CA GLY A 63 1.57 9.91 1.43
C GLY A 63 0.79 9.66 0.13
N GLN A 64 1.22 10.34 -0.94
CA GLN A 64 0.68 10.16 -2.30
C GLN A 64 1.20 8.89 -3.00
N LEU A 65 2.32 8.35 -2.51
CA LEU A 65 3.00 7.21 -3.11
C LEU A 65 3.89 6.51 -2.07
N LEU A 66 3.89 5.18 -2.08
CA LEU A 66 4.86 4.36 -1.35
C LEU A 66 5.52 3.40 -2.34
N LYS A 67 6.79 3.67 -2.67
CA LYS A 67 7.54 2.86 -3.65
C LYS A 67 7.81 1.46 -3.09
N PRO A 68 7.99 0.45 -3.95
CA PRO A 68 8.38 -0.88 -3.51
C PRO A 68 9.61 -0.88 -2.58
N LYS A 69 10.63 -0.05 -2.85
CA LYS A 69 11.80 0.13 -1.97
C LYS A 69 11.43 0.55 -0.55
N ASP A 70 10.44 1.42 -0.40
CA ASP A 70 10.01 1.92 0.90
C ASP A 70 9.23 0.84 1.66
N MET A 71 8.38 0.08 0.97
CA MET A 71 7.69 -1.08 1.54
C MET A 71 8.68 -2.15 2.01
N LYS A 72 9.67 -2.47 1.17
CA LYS A 72 10.76 -3.40 1.51
C LYS A 72 11.53 -2.90 2.74
N SER A 73 11.85 -1.60 2.78
CA SER A 73 12.53 -0.96 3.91
C SER A 73 11.73 -1.05 5.21
N ILE A 74 10.42 -0.84 5.17
CA ILE A 74 9.54 -0.99 6.35
C ILE A 74 9.64 -2.41 6.92
N ALA A 75 9.48 -3.44 6.08
CA ALA A 75 9.55 -4.83 6.54
C ALA A 75 10.96 -5.19 7.08
N ARG A 76 12.03 -4.74 6.41
CA ARG A 76 13.40 -5.01 6.88
C ARG A 76 13.75 -4.28 8.17
N SER A 77 13.23 -3.07 8.38
CA SER A 77 13.47 -2.30 9.60
C SER A 77 12.96 -2.98 10.87
N ILE A 78 12.10 -3.99 10.73
CA ILE A 78 11.59 -4.84 11.82
C ILE A 78 12.06 -6.30 11.69
N ASN A 79 13.20 -6.53 11.01
CA ASN A 79 13.81 -7.84 10.81
C ASN A 79 12.90 -8.88 10.12
N ARG A 80 12.04 -8.43 9.18
CA ARG A 80 11.21 -9.33 8.37
C ARG A 80 11.68 -9.35 6.91
N ILE A 81 11.43 -10.49 6.25
CA ILE A 81 11.72 -10.68 4.83
C ILE A 81 10.51 -10.19 4.03
N PRO A 82 10.64 -9.16 3.16
CA PRO A 82 9.55 -8.72 2.30
C PRO A 82 9.21 -9.78 1.25
N ALA A 83 7.93 -9.93 0.95
CA ALA A 83 7.45 -10.79 -0.12
C ALA A 83 6.30 -10.12 -0.88
N GLN A 84 6.27 -10.30 -2.20
CA GLN A 84 5.15 -9.93 -3.06
C GLN A 84 4.17 -11.10 -3.15
N ARG A 85 2.88 -10.79 -3.05
CA ARG A 85 1.79 -11.76 -3.16
C ARG A 85 0.82 -11.38 -4.27
N ASP A 86 0.01 -12.34 -4.70
CA ASP A 86 -1.19 -12.09 -5.49
C ASP A 86 -2.44 -11.87 -4.62
N THR A 87 -3.60 -11.77 -5.27
CA THR A 87 -4.91 -11.60 -4.59
C THR A 87 -5.36 -12.84 -3.82
N LEU A 88 -4.81 -14.02 -4.14
CA LEU A 88 -5.05 -15.27 -3.43
C LEU A 88 -3.98 -15.52 -2.34
N TYR A 89 -3.16 -14.51 -2.04
CA TYR A 89 -2.06 -14.56 -1.07
C TYR A 89 -0.96 -15.59 -1.39
N ARG A 90 -0.85 -16.02 -2.65
CA ARG A 90 0.28 -16.85 -3.09
C ARG A 90 1.51 -15.96 -3.22
N ILE A 91 2.64 -16.43 -2.71
CA ILE A 91 3.91 -15.71 -2.81
C ILE A 91 4.41 -15.78 -4.26
N LEU A 92 4.56 -14.61 -4.89
CA LEU A 92 5.09 -14.46 -6.24
C LEU A 92 6.61 -14.28 -6.23
N LYS A 93 7.11 -13.51 -5.25
CA LYS A 93 8.53 -13.17 -5.15
C LYS A 93 8.92 -12.90 -3.70
N ILE A 94 10.04 -13.44 -3.27
CA ILE A 94 10.68 -13.14 -1.98
C ILE A 94 11.84 -12.18 -2.25
N PHE A 95 12.00 -11.15 -1.43
CA PHE A 95 13.07 -10.15 -1.55
C PHE A 95 14.11 -10.36 -0.45
N ASP A 96 14.89 -11.43 -0.56
CA ASP A 96 16.00 -11.74 0.34
C ASP A 96 17.08 -10.64 0.31
N ASN A 97 17.33 -10.07 -0.86
CA ASN A 97 18.34 -9.04 -1.11
C ASN A 97 17.73 -7.73 -1.65
N ASP A 98 18.50 -6.65 -1.59
CA ASP A 98 18.13 -5.38 -2.22
C ASP A 98 18.22 -5.47 -3.74
N THR A 99 17.07 -5.76 -4.35
CA THR A 99 16.88 -5.62 -5.80
C THR A 99 16.07 -4.36 -6.06
N THR A 100 16.57 -3.51 -6.96
CA THR A 100 15.84 -2.35 -7.46
C THR A 100 14.65 -2.82 -8.29
N ASP A 101 13.45 -2.33 -7.97
CA ASP A 101 12.27 -2.55 -8.78
C ASP A 101 12.20 -1.48 -9.89
N PRO A 102 11.79 -1.78 -11.14
CA PRO A 102 11.56 -0.75 -12.15
C PRO A 102 10.63 0.38 -11.65
N LEU A 103 9.66 0.06 -10.78
CA LEU A 103 8.76 1.05 -10.18
C LEU A 103 9.45 1.97 -9.17
N ASP A 104 10.63 1.61 -8.66
CA ASP A 104 11.43 2.48 -7.80
C ASP A 104 12.01 3.67 -8.57
N LEU A 105 12.16 3.53 -9.90
CA LEU A 105 12.77 4.52 -10.79
C LEU A 105 11.75 5.46 -11.44
N VAL A 106 10.46 5.18 -11.31
CA VAL A 106 9.39 5.99 -11.92
C VAL A 106 9.36 7.38 -11.25
N ASP A 107 9.33 8.42 -12.09
CA ASP A 107 9.11 9.80 -11.67
C ASP A 107 7.63 10.01 -11.35
N GLU A 108 7.36 10.53 -10.15
CA GLU A 108 6.01 10.79 -9.66
C GLU A 108 5.32 11.88 -10.49
N ASN A 109 6.10 12.80 -11.09
CA ASN A 109 5.58 13.87 -11.93
C ASN A 109 5.09 13.38 -13.31
N GLN A 110 5.42 12.14 -13.70
CA GLN A 110 5.06 11.61 -15.02
C GLN A 110 3.54 11.45 -15.21
N PHE A 111 2.80 11.25 -14.12
CA PHE A 111 1.36 10.98 -14.20
C PHE A 111 0.49 12.24 -14.24
N GLY A 112 1.07 13.42 -14.07
CA GLY A 112 0.35 14.69 -13.93
C GLY A 112 -0.53 14.74 -12.68
N SER A 113 -1.02 15.91 -12.34
CA SER A 113 -2.00 16.06 -11.26
C SER A 113 -3.39 15.58 -11.70
N TYR A 114 -4.19 15.10 -10.77
CA TYR A 114 -5.59 14.76 -11.04
C TYR A 114 -6.35 15.90 -11.72
N HIS A 115 -6.09 17.14 -11.26
CA HIS A 115 -6.70 18.35 -11.80
C HIS A 115 -6.32 18.59 -13.27
N GLU A 116 -5.09 18.24 -13.67
CA GLU A 116 -4.68 18.28 -15.08
C GLU A 116 -5.34 17.16 -15.86
N LEU A 117 -5.37 15.94 -15.33
CA LEU A 117 -5.97 14.77 -16.00
C LEU A 117 -7.46 14.96 -16.30
N ILE A 118 -8.26 15.50 -15.37
CA ILE A 118 -9.69 15.76 -15.61
C ILE A 118 -9.94 16.94 -16.57
N ARG A 119 -8.94 17.78 -16.81
CA ARG A 119 -9.01 18.89 -17.77
C ARG A 119 -8.64 18.45 -19.19
N LEU A 120 -7.96 17.31 -19.35
CA LEU A 120 -7.61 16.77 -20.67
C LEU A 120 -8.89 16.39 -21.45
N ASP A 121 -9.07 16.99 -22.63
CA ASP A 121 -10.18 16.68 -23.52
C ASP A 121 -10.11 15.27 -24.13
N LYS A 122 -8.96 14.59 -23.97
CA LYS A 122 -8.69 13.26 -24.53
C LYS A 122 -9.58 12.15 -23.98
N PHE A 123 -10.10 12.29 -22.75
CA PHE A 123 -10.90 11.27 -22.06
C PHE A 123 -12.29 11.77 -21.66
N ARG A 124 -12.72 12.94 -22.15
CA ARG A 124 -14.08 13.41 -21.89
C ARG A 124 -15.07 12.50 -22.60
N TYR A 125 -16.09 12.07 -21.86
CA TYR A 125 -17.23 11.38 -22.43
C TYR A 125 -17.82 12.19 -23.59
N LYS A 126 -17.80 11.63 -24.79
CA LYS A 126 -18.49 12.18 -25.95
C LYS A 126 -19.80 11.42 -26.11
N LYS A 127 -20.91 12.16 -26.02
CA LYS A 127 -22.25 11.62 -26.30
C LYS A 127 -22.33 11.29 -27.80
N GLY A 128 -21.96 10.07 -28.17
CA GLY A 128 -21.88 9.62 -29.57
C GLY A 128 -21.16 8.28 -29.79
N ASP A 129 -20.36 7.79 -28.84
CA ASP A 129 -19.52 6.59 -29.03
C ASP A 129 -20.20 5.25 -28.68
N VAL A 130 -21.53 5.21 -28.67
CA VAL A 130 -22.32 3.98 -28.63
C VAL A 130 -22.99 3.83 -30.00
N GLY A 131 -22.30 3.14 -30.89
CA GLY A 131 -22.79 2.62 -32.17
C GLY A 131 -22.51 1.14 -32.24
#